data_AF-A0A5N5TIB9-F1
#
_entry.id   AF-A0A5N5TIB9-F1
#
_cell.length_a   1.000
_cell.length_b   1.000
_cell.length_c   1.000
_cell.angle_alpha   90.00
_cell.angle_beta   90.00
_cell.angle_gamma   90.00
#
_symmetry.space_group_name_H-M   'P 1'
#
loop_
_entity.id
_entity.type
_entity.pdbx_description
1 polymer ?
#
loop_
_entity_poly.entity_id
_entity_poly.type
_entity_poly.pdbx_seq_one_letter_code
_entity_poly.pdbx_strand_id
1 'polypeptide(L)'
;MVICIKILGMKKLALLIRLVFYQSLLFGCQRPLDKEDLLGTRKQDYSSSLGDLVGKNWEKEIELSKKQGRKPNYIRALIKSFGLSYFIFGLFAFVEQCVFRICMPVFLGYLIRSFNKAPGTSSSEGYFWALGIVLCTLGILMVHHPFFYGVQCNGMKIRIASCSLVYRKALRLSTKALGQTTIGQLVNLLSNDVSRFDTSVIFIHYLWIGPAQLTWEKCFQD
;
A
#
# COMPACT_ATOMS: atom_id res chain seq x y z
N MET A 1 -17.78 5.28 -8.04
CA MET A 1 -18.10 4.13 -7.15
C MET A 1 -18.03 2.77 -7.86
N VAL A 2 -18.68 2.56 -9.01
CA VAL A 2 -18.67 1.27 -9.75
C VAL A 2 -17.27 0.89 -10.29
N ILE A 3 -16.46 1.86 -10.73
CA ILE A 3 -15.08 1.63 -11.17
C ILE A 3 -14.15 1.27 -9.99
N CYS A 4 -14.30 1.91 -8.82
CA CYS A 4 -13.58 1.51 -7.60
C CYS A 4 -13.95 0.08 -7.17
N ILE A 5 -15.21 -0.32 -7.26
CA ILE A 5 -15.64 -1.69 -6.92
C ILE A 5 -15.07 -2.73 -7.90
N LYS A 6 -14.97 -2.38 -9.20
CA LYS A 6 -14.44 -3.26 -10.25
C LYS A 6 -12.91 -3.35 -10.24
N ILE A 7 -12.22 -2.26 -9.92
CA ILE A 7 -10.74 -2.19 -9.82
C ILE A 7 -10.24 -2.76 -8.48
N LEU A 8 -10.91 -2.50 -7.36
CA LEU A 8 -10.46 -2.99 -6.04
C LEU A 8 -10.88 -4.44 -5.74
N GLY A 9 -11.80 -5.04 -6.50
CA GLY A 9 -12.27 -6.40 -6.21
C GLY A 9 -12.69 -6.58 -4.74
N MET A 10 -13.16 -5.52 -4.08
CA MET A 10 -13.25 -5.42 -2.62
C MET A 10 -14.17 -6.47 -2.01
N LYS A 11 -15.19 -6.93 -2.74
CA LYS A 11 -16.05 -8.05 -2.29
C LYS A 11 -15.29 -9.38 -2.28
N LYS A 12 -14.50 -9.68 -3.32
CA LYS A 12 -13.64 -10.87 -3.35
C LYS A 12 -12.48 -10.73 -2.36
N LEU A 13 -11.92 -9.54 -2.19
CA LEU A 13 -10.82 -9.27 -1.27
C LEU A 13 -11.25 -9.37 0.19
N ALA A 14 -12.40 -8.80 0.57
CA ALA A 14 -12.95 -8.93 1.91
C ALA A 14 -13.38 -10.38 2.22
N LEU A 15 -13.94 -11.10 1.24
CA LEU A 15 -14.27 -12.52 1.38
C LEU A 15 -13.01 -13.40 1.46
N LEU A 16 -11.98 -13.09 0.68
CA LEU A 16 -10.70 -13.78 0.69
C LEU A 16 -9.94 -13.50 2.00
N ILE A 17 -9.91 -12.25 2.48
CA ILE A 17 -9.33 -11.92 3.78
C ILE A 17 -10.12 -12.60 4.90
N ARG A 18 -11.46 -12.56 4.86
CA ARG A 18 -12.31 -13.28 5.83
C ARG A 18 -12.13 -14.78 5.80
N LEU A 19 -11.98 -15.41 4.64
CA LEU A 19 -11.86 -16.88 4.57
C LEU A 19 -10.43 -17.33 4.85
N VAL A 20 -9.43 -16.67 4.26
CA VAL A 20 -8.00 -17.04 4.42
C VAL A 20 -7.52 -16.79 5.84
N PHE A 21 -7.70 -15.57 6.38
CA PHE A 21 -7.18 -15.28 7.71
C PHE A 21 -7.97 -16.03 8.78
N TYR A 22 -9.30 -16.04 8.70
CA TYR A 22 -10.12 -16.69 9.72
C TYR A 22 -9.88 -18.21 9.75
N GLN A 23 -9.80 -18.87 8.60
CA GLN A 23 -9.56 -20.32 8.55
C GLN A 23 -8.17 -20.68 9.07
N SER A 24 -7.12 -19.96 8.65
CA SER A 24 -5.76 -20.19 9.16
C SER A 24 -5.64 -19.86 10.66
N LEU A 25 -6.34 -18.83 11.15
CA LEU A 25 -6.41 -18.52 12.59
C LEU A 25 -7.12 -19.64 13.36
N LEU A 26 -8.25 -20.13 12.87
CA LEU A 26 -8.99 -21.21 13.52
C LEU A 26 -8.17 -22.49 13.60
N PHE A 27 -7.49 -22.89 12.52
CA PHE A 27 -6.58 -24.05 12.55
C PHE A 27 -5.40 -23.81 13.50
N GLY A 28 -4.79 -22.62 13.45
CA GLY A 28 -3.69 -22.23 14.33
C GLY A 28 -4.05 -22.18 15.82
N CYS A 29 -5.33 -21.97 16.16
CA CYS A 29 -5.82 -22.05 17.54
C CYS A 29 -5.95 -23.50 18.05
N GLN A 30 -6.09 -24.47 17.15
CA GLN A 30 -6.29 -25.88 17.51
C GLN A 30 -4.99 -26.69 17.45
N ARG A 31 -4.14 -26.41 16.47
CA ARG A 31 -2.86 -27.10 16.27
C ARG A 31 -1.84 -26.18 15.61
N PRO A 32 -0.53 -26.44 15.76
CA PRO A 32 0.49 -25.79 14.93
C PRO A 32 0.17 -26.00 13.44
N LEU A 33 0.29 -24.93 12.64
CA LEU A 33 0.02 -24.97 11.21
C LEU A 33 1.15 -25.66 10.45
N ASP A 34 0.77 -26.58 9.56
CA ASP A 34 1.69 -27.21 8.61
C ASP A 34 1.68 -26.50 7.25
N LYS A 35 2.61 -26.85 6.35
CA LYS A 35 2.73 -26.20 5.03
C LYS A 35 1.51 -26.46 4.15
N GLU A 36 0.88 -27.60 4.34
CA GLU A 36 -0.29 -28.08 3.60
C GLU A 36 -1.56 -27.29 4.00
N ASP A 37 -1.60 -26.71 5.20
CA ASP A 37 -2.69 -25.86 5.67
C ASP A 37 -2.64 -24.45 5.03
N LEU A 38 -1.50 -24.10 4.42
CA LEU A 38 -1.30 -22.81 3.79
C LEU A 38 -1.90 -22.79 2.39
N LEU A 39 -2.76 -21.82 2.14
CA LEU A 39 -3.36 -21.64 0.84
C LEU A 39 -2.30 -21.22 -0.20
N GLY A 40 -2.40 -21.83 -1.39
CA GLY A 40 -1.54 -21.49 -2.51
C GLY A 40 -1.65 -20.02 -2.92
N THR A 41 -0.57 -19.48 -3.47
CA THR A 41 -0.53 -18.10 -3.95
C THR A 41 -1.46 -17.89 -5.15
N ARG A 42 -2.03 -16.69 -5.28
CA ARG A 42 -2.86 -16.34 -6.43
C ARG A 42 -2.00 -16.34 -7.70
N LYS A 43 -2.54 -16.82 -8.81
CA LYS A 43 -1.83 -16.86 -10.12
C LYS A 43 -1.26 -15.50 -10.57
N GLN A 44 -1.92 -14.41 -10.18
CA GLN A 44 -1.48 -13.04 -10.47
C GLN A 44 -0.25 -12.62 -9.67
N ASP A 45 0.01 -13.26 -8.53
CA ASP A 45 1.11 -12.97 -7.61
C ASP A 45 2.31 -13.93 -7.82
N TYR A 46 2.28 -14.78 -8.85
CA TYR A 46 3.41 -15.64 -9.21
C TYR A 46 4.63 -14.84 -9.70
N SER A 47 5.83 -15.32 -9.36
CA SER A 47 7.10 -14.67 -9.70
C SER A 47 7.40 -14.63 -11.20
N SER A 48 6.88 -15.61 -11.96
CA SER A 48 6.93 -15.61 -13.42
C SER A 48 6.10 -14.47 -14.00
N SER A 49 4.81 -14.41 -13.65
CA SER A 49 3.88 -13.37 -14.11
C SER A 49 4.38 -11.95 -13.79
N LEU A 50 4.78 -11.71 -12.54
CA LEU A 50 5.26 -10.40 -12.09
C LEU A 50 6.62 -10.04 -12.70
N GLY A 51 7.53 -11.02 -12.79
CA GLY A 51 8.83 -10.86 -13.44
C GLY A 51 8.70 -10.53 -14.93
N ASP A 52 7.78 -11.19 -15.63
CA ASP A 52 7.53 -10.93 -17.06
C ASP A 52 6.92 -9.54 -17.29
N LEU A 53 6.00 -9.11 -16.42
CA LEU A 53 5.39 -7.78 -16.49
C LEU A 53 6.44 -6.67 -16.36
N VAL A 54 7.24 -6.71 -15.29
CA VAL A 54 8.28 -5.70 -15.05
C VAL A 54 9.40 -5.83 -16.08
N GLY A 55 9.76 -7.05 -16.48
CA GLY A 55 10.77 -7.33 -17.49
C GLY A 55 10.45 -6.67 -18.83
N LYS A 56 9.21 -6.83 -19.32
CA LYS A 56 8.73 -6.16 -20.54
C LYS A 56 8.82 -4.63 -20.45
N ASN A 57 8.45 -4.06 -19.30
CA ASN A 57 8.53 -2.62 -19.09
C ASN A 57 9.98 -2.12 -18.94
N TRP A 58 10.88 -2.95 -18.42
CA TRP A 58 12.31 -2.68 -18.33
C TRP A 58 12.99 -2.69 -19.70
N GLU A 59 12.66 -3.64 -20.57
CA GLU A 59 13.16 -3.68 -21.95
C GLU A 59 12.72 -2.44 -22.73
N LYS A 60 11.44 -2.07 -22.65
CA LYS A 60 10.92 -0.82 -23.23
C LYS A 60 11.67 0.41 -22.71
N GLU A 61 11.98 0.46 -21.41
CA GLU A 61 12.73 1.56 -20.82
C GLU A 61 14.17 1.62 -21.34
N ILE A 62 14.83 0.48 -21.55
CA ILE A 62 16.17 0.42 -22.17
C ILE A 62 16.12 0.98 -23.60
N GLU A 63 15.16 0.54 -24.41
CA GLU A 63 15.01 1.01 -25.80
C GLU A 63 14.75 2.52 -25.87
N LEU A 64 13.83 3.03 -25.05
CA LEU A 64 13.53 4.46 -24.98
C LEU A 64 14.75 5.27 -24.50
N SER A 65 15.51 4.72 -23.56
CA SER A 65 16.70 5.39 -23.02
C SER A 65 17.81 5.49 -24.05
N LYS A 66 18.01 4.44 -24.86
CA LYS A 66 18.94 4.46 -26.00
C LYS A 66 18.56 5.53 -27.03
N LYS A 67 17.28 5.60 -27.42
CA LYS A 67 16.78 6.60 -28.37
C LYS A 67 16.95 8.04 -27.87
N GLN A 68 16.87 8.25 -26.56
CA GLN A 68 16.95 9.57 -25.92
C GLN A 68 18.36 9.90 -25.40
N GLY A 69 19.38 9.07 -25.66
CA GLY A 69 20.75 9.29 -25.19
C GLY A 69 20.90 9.34 -23.66
N ARG A 70 19.98 8.71 -22.91
CA ARG A 70 19.96 8.75 -21.43
C ARG A 70 20.22 7.37 -20.82
N LYS A 71 20.56 7.35 -19.53
CA LYS A 71 20.69 6.11 -18.76
C LYS A 71 19.29 5.52 -18.45
N PRO A 72 19.08 4.19 -18.59
CA PRO A 72 17.82 3.55 -18.21
C PRO A 72 17.62 3.59 -16.70
N ASN A 73 16.36 3.78 -16.27
CA ASN A 73 15.99 3.88 -14.86
C ASN A 73 14.94 2.81 -14.50
N TYR A 74 15.33 1.89 -13.60
CA TYR A 74 14.48 0.78 -13.18
C TYR A 74 13.21 1.24 -12.46
N ILE A 75 13.28 2.35 -11.71
CA ILE A 75 12.11 2.93 -11.03
C ILE A 75 11.02 3.31 -12.04
N ARG A 76 11.38 3.77 -13.24
CA ARG A 76 10.39 4.06 -14.29
C ARG A 76 9.67 2.81 -14.78
N ALA A 77 10.37 1.67 -14.86
CA ALA A 77 9.76 0.39 -15.20
C ALA A 77 8.80 -0.10 -14.10
N LEU A 78 9.17 0.09 -12.82
CA LEU A 78 8.29 -0.21 -11.68
C LEU A 78 7.04 0.69 -11.68
N ILE A 79 7.20 2.00 -11.88
CA ILE A 79 6.08 2.95 -11.96
C ILE A 79 5.13 2.58 -13.11
N LYS A 80 5.65 2.23 -14.29
CA LYS A 80 4.81 1.77 -15.40
C LYS A 80 4.07 0.46 -15.10
N SER A 81 4.61 -0.39 -14.22
CA SER A 81 4.04 -1.70 -13.90
C SER A 81 2.99 -1.62 -12.77
N PHE A 82 3.24 -0.82 -11.73
CA PHE A 82 2.43 -0.81 -10.51
C PHE A 82 1.95 0.60 -10.09
N GLY A 83 2.46 1.65 -10.72
CA GLY A 83 2.28 3.04 -10.29
C GLY A 83 0.84 3.52 -10.27
N LEU A 84 0.01 3.12 -11.23
CA LEU A 84 -1.42 3.49 -11.23
C LEU A 84 -2.17 2.88 -10.04
N SER A 85 -1.99 1.58 -9.81
CA SER A 85 -2.57 0.86 -8.67
C SER A 85 -2.11 1.49 -7.35
N TYR A 86 -0.80 1.72 -7.23
CA TYR A 86 -0.18 2.35 -6.07
C TYR A 86 -0.73 3.76 -5.82
N PHE A 87 -0.83 4.60 -6.86
CA PHE A 87 -1.34 5.97 -6.75
C PHE A 87 -2.81 6.01 -6.31
N ILE A 88 -3.66 5.11 -6.81
CA ILE A 88 -5.06 5.01 -6.38
C ILE A 88 -5.17 4.76 -4.87
N PHE A 89 -4.31 3.89 -4.32
CA PHE A 89 -4.25 3.69 -2.87
C PHE A 89 -3.82 4.96 -2.13
N GLY A 90 -2.86 5.70 -2.69
CA GLY A 90 -2.46 7.02 -2.19
C GLY A 90 -3.61 8.02 -2.08
N LEU A 91 -4.54 8.03 -3.05
CA LEU A 91 -5.72 8.90 -2.99
C LEU A 91 -6.65 8.54 -1.82
N PHE A 92 -6.79 7.26 -1.49
CA PHE A 92 -7.54 6.85 -0.30
C PHE A 92 -6.87 7.32 0.98
N ALA A 93 -5.56 7.17 1.10
CA ALA A 93 -4.81 7.69 2.24
C ALA A 93 -4.94 9.21 2.36
N PHE A 94 -4.92 9.94 1.24
CA PHE A 94 -5.13 11.38 1.24
C PHE A 94 -6.51 11.77 1.79
N VAL A 95 -7.58 11.07 1.38
CA VAL A 95 -8.92 11.29 1.93
C VAL A 95 -8.99 10.97 3.42
N GLU A 96 -8.35 9.87 3.85
CA GLU A 96 -8.25 9.53 5.29
C GLU A 96 -7.63 10.66 6.10
N GLN A 97 -6.49 11.18 5.63
CA GLN A 97 -5.69 12.16 6.33
C GLN A 97 -6.30 13.57 6.28
N CYS A 98 -6.74 14.03 5.11
CA CYS A 98 -7.22 15.41 4.95
C CYS A 98 -8.70 15.61 5.30
N VAL A 99 -9.52 14.54 5.27
CA VAL A 99 -10.95 14.65 5.61
C VAL A 99 -11.19 14.13 7.01
N PHE A 100 -11.08 12.82 7.23
CA PHE A 100 -11.57 12.24 8.47
C PHE A 100 -10.71 12.61 9.69
N ARG A 101 -9.38 12.62 9.55
CA ARG A 101 -8.47 12.95 10.66
C ARG A 101 -8.50 14.43 11.05
N ILE A 102 -8.87 15.32 10.14
CA ILE A 102 -9.03 16.76 10.42
C ILE A 102 -10.43 17.07 10.96
N CYS A 103 -11.48 16.46 10.40
CA CYS A 103 -12.84 16.66 10.92
C CYS A 103 -13.02 16.15 12.35
N MET A 104 -12.32 15.08 12.75
CA MET A 104 -12.43 14.49 14.08
C MET A 104 -12.15 15.47 15.24
N PRO A 105 -10.99 16.17 15.29
CA PRO A 105 -10.73 17.16 16.34
C PRO A 105 -11.68 18.37 16.27
N VAL A 106 -12.17 18.75 15.07
CA VAL A 106 -13.17 19.82 14.93
C VAL A 106 -14.49 19.43 15.60
N PHE A 107 -15.01 18.23 15.31
CA PHE A 107 -16.21 17.72 15.97
C PHE A 107 -16.03 17.55 17.48
N LEU A 108 -14.84 17.12 17.91
CA LEU A 108 -14.50 17.07 19.33
C LEU A 108 -14.53 18.46 19.99
N GLY A 109 -14.01 19.48 19.32
CA GLY A 109 -14.06 20.87 19.80
C GLY A 109 -15.50 21.37 20.00
N TYR A 110 -16.38 21.13 19.02
CA TYR A 110 -17.79 21.49 19.13
C TYR A 110 -18.53 20.67 20.21
N LEU A 111 -18.20 19.38 20.34
CA LEU A 111 -18.72 18.54 21.42
C LEU A 111 -18.35 19.12 22.79
N ILE A 112 -17.09 19.49 23.01
CA ILE A 112 -16.64 20.10 24.27
C ILE A 112 -17.38 21.43 24.52
N ARG A 113 -17.52 22.28 23.50
CA ARG A 113 -18.25 23.55 23.60
C ARG A 113 -19.72 23.35 23.99
N SER A 114 -20.34 22.25 23.58
CA SER A 114 -21.74 21.95 23.92
C SER A 114 -21.97 21.77 25.42
N PHE A 115 -20.94 21.38 26.18
CA PHE A 115 -21.01 21.23 27.64
C PHE A 115 -20.95 22.56 28.40
N ASN A 116 -20.47 23.65 27.78
CA ASN A 116 -20.35 24.96 28.42
C ASN A 116 -21.62 25.83 28.28
N LYS A 117 -22.75 25.24 27.86
CA LYS A 117 -24.01 25.97 27.68
C LYS A 117 -24.77 26.11 29.00
N ALA A 118 -25.59 27.16 29.09
CA ALA A 118 -26.37 27.45 30.29
C ALA A 118 -27.31 26.29 30.67
N PRO A 119 -27.60 26.09 31.97
CA PRO A 119 -28.53 25.06 32.42
C PRO A 119 -29.90 25.22 31.72
N GLY A 120 -30.40 24.15 31.09
CA GLY A 120 -31.70 24.14 30.41
C GLY A 120 -31.67 24.12 28.88
N THR A 121 -30.51 24.27 28.24
CA THR A 121 -30.39 24.06 26.78
C THR A 121 -30.39 22.57 26.42
N SER A 122 -31.12 22.20 25.35
CA SER A 122 -31.23 20.83 24.85
C SER A 122 -29.88 20.21 24.50
N SER A 123 -29.59 19.01 25.04
CA SER A 123 -28.37 18.24 24.79
C SER A 123 -28.28 17.61 23.38
N SER A 124 -29.29 17.82 22.53
CA SER A 124 -29.38 17.25 21.17
C SER A 124 -28.17 17.56 20.29
N GLU A 125 -27.60 18.75 20.41
CA GLU A 125 -26.41 19.17 19.66
C GLU A 125 -25.15 18.39 20.04
N GLY A 126 -24.97 18.05 21.33
CA GLY A 126 -23.85 17.25 21.78
C GLY A 126 -23.88 15.83 21.17
N TYR A 127 -25.07 15.22 21.12
CA TYR A 127 -25.24 13.91 20.46
C TYR A 127 -24.92 13.97 18.96
N PHE A 128 -25.25 15.06 18.27
CA PHE A 128 -24.91 15.24 16.86
C PHE A 128 -23.39 15.28 16.63
N TRP A 129 -22.65 16.07 17.41
CA TRP A 129 -21.19 16.12 17.30
C TRP A 129 -20.51 14.80 17.70
N ALA A 130 -21.01 14.13 18.74
CA ALA A 130 -20.54 12.81 19.13
C ALA A 130 -20.76 11.76 18.02
N LEU A 131 -21.92 11.78 17.36
CA LEU A 131 -22.19 10.93 16.20
C LEU A 131 -21.21 11.24 15.05
N GLY A 132 -20.90 12.51 14.81
CA GLY A 132 -19.89 12.93 13.84
C GLY A 132 -18.52 12.29 14.09
N ILE A 133 -18.05 12.25 15.35
CA ILE A 133 -16.78 11.61 15.73
C ILE A 133 -16.81 10.11 15.43
N VAL A 134 -17.92 9.43 15.77
CA VAL A 134 -18.11 8.00 15.49
C VAL A 134 -18.07 7.74 13.98
N LEU A 135 -18.76 8.56 13.19
CA LEU A 135 -18.75 8.44 11.73
C LEU A 135 -17.37 8.70 11.13
N CYS A 136 -16.62 9.69 11.63
CA CYS A 136 -15.23 9.92 11.23
C CYS A 136 -14.36 8.70 11.53
N THR A 137 -14.50 8.11 12.72
CA THR A 137 -13.72 6.94 13.14
C THR A 137 -14.02 5.73 12.26
N LEU A 138 -15.30 5.47 11.99
CA LEU A 138 -15.72 4.42 11.07
C LEU A 138 -15.19 4.67 9.65
N GLY A 139 -15.23 5.92 9.18
CA GLY A 139 -14.65 6.34 7.90
C GLY A 139 -13.15 6.04 7.81
N ILE A 140 -12.39 6.38 8.86
CA ILE A 140 -10.95 6.06 8.95
C ILE A 140 -10.74 4.56 8.82
N LEU A 141 -11.43 3.74 9.61
CA LEU A 141 -11.27 2.28 9.59
C LEU A 141 -11.58 1.68 8.21
N MET A 142 -12.66 2.14 7.57
CA MET A 142 -13.09 1.65 6.26
C MET A 142 -12.13 2.01 5.13
N VAL A 143 -11.38 3.10 5.27
CA VAL A 143 -10.40 3.56 4.27
C VAL A 143 -9.00 3.02 4.56
N HIS A 144 -8.58 3.07 5.82
CA HIS A 144 -7.22 2.77 6.27
C HIS A 144 -6.82 1.33 5.97
N HIS A 145 -7.63 0.35 6.37
CA HIS A 145 -7.25 -1.07 6.23
C HIS A 145 -7.14 -1.51 4.76
N PRO A 146 -8.11 -1.21 3.85
CA PRO A 146 -7.96 -1.52 2.44
C PRO A 146 -6.78 -0.80 1.78
N PHE A 147 -6.55 0.47 2.13
CA PHE A 147 -5.38 1.23 1.69
C PHE A 147 -4.08 0.52 2.08
N PHE A 148 -3.91 0.27 3.37
CA PHE A 148 -2.68 -0.26 3.94
C PHE A 148 -2.36 -1.64 3.37
N TYR A 149 -3.37 -2.51 3.30
CA TYR A 149 -3.25 -3.83 2.67
C TYR A 149 -2.88 -3.73 1.18
N GLY A 150 -3.52 -2.81 0.45
CA GLY A 150 -3.26 -2.59 -0.98
C GLY A 150 -1.84 -2.13 -1.26
N VAL A 151 -1.31 -1.22 -0.44
CA VAL A 151 0.08 -0.74 -0.53
C VAL A 151 1.08 -1.85 -0.21
N GLN A 152 0.85 -2.62 0.86
CA GLN A 152 1.70 -3.77 1.20
C GLN A 152 1.73 -4.82 0.09
N CYS A 153 0.58 -5.13 -0.52
CA CYS A 153 0.53 -6.04 -1.66
C CYS A 153 1.33 -5.52 -2.86
N ASN A 154 1.33 -4.20 -3.11
CA ASN A 154 2.17 -3.61 -4.15
C ASN A 154 3.66 -3.73 -3.81
N GLY A 155 4.06 -3.50 -2.55
CA GLY A 155 5.44 -3.72 -2.08
C GLY A 155 5.92 -5.14 -2.33
N MET A 156 5.12 -6.11 -1.90
CA MET A 156 5.37 -7.54 -2.13
C MET A 156 5.54 -7.86 -3.63
N LYS A 157 4.67 -7.32 -4.50
CA LYS A 157 4.76 -7.52 -5.95
C LYS A 157 6.05 -6.94 -6.54
N ILE A 158 6.46 -5.75 -6.10
CA ILE A 158 7.71 -5.10 -6.51
C ILE A 158 8.92 -5.94 -6.10
N ARG A 159 8.92 -6.45 -4.86
CA ARG A 159 9.97 -7.34 -4.34
C ARG A 159 10.08 -8.62 -5.17
N ILE A 160 8.96 -9.33 -5.35
CA ILE A 160 8.91 -10.60 -6.11
C ILE A 160 9.39 -10.40 -7.55
N ALA A 161 8.91 -9.35 -8.23
CA ALA A 161 9.33 -9.05 -9.60
C ALA A 161 10.83 -8.75 -9.70
N SER A 162 11.35 -7.96 -8.75
CA SER A 162 12.77 -7.58 -8.72
C SER A 162 13.66 -8.79 -8.46
N CYS A 163 13.31 -9.65 -7.49
CA CYS A 163 14.03 -10.90 -7.25
C CYS A 163 14.02 -11.80 -8.50
N SER A 164 12.87 -11.94 -9.16
CA SER A 164 12.71 -12.74 -10.38
C SER A 164 13.64 -12.24 -11.51
N LEU A 165 13.69 -10.93 -11.74
CA LEU A 165 14.54 -10.33 -12.78
C LEU A 165 16.03 -10.43 -12.47
N VAL A 166 16.41 -10.15 -11.22
CA VAL A 166 17.80 -10.26 -10.77
C VAL A 166 18.30 -11.70 -10.89
N TYR A 167 17.49 -12.68 -10.48
CA TYR A 167 17.80 -14.10 -10.61
C TYR A 167 17.97 -14.53 -12.08
N ARG A 168 17.04 -14.16 -12.96
CA ARG A 168 17.14 -14.42 -14.41
C ARG A 168 18.39 -13.79 -15.03
N LYS A 169 18.77 -12.60 -14.58
CA LYS A 169 19.96 -11.91 -15.07
C LYS A 169 21.24 -12.58 -14.58
N ALA A 170 21.29 -13.01 -13.32
CA ALA A 170 22.43 -13.72 -12.75
C ALA A 170 22.72 -15.03 -13.51
N LEU A 171 21.69 -15.79 -13.87
CA LEU A 171 21.82 -17.03 -14.66
C LEU A 171 22.33 -16.84 -16.09
N ARG A 172 22.27 -15.61 -16.62
CA ARG A 172 22.68 -15.28 -18.00
C ARG A 172 24.01 -14.51 -18.06
N LEU A 173 24.60 -14.18 -16.91
CA LEU A 173 25.88 -13.47 -16.87
C LEU A 173 27.03 -14.43 -17.14
N SER A 174 28.06 -13.99 -17.89
CA SER A 174 29.28 -14.77 -18.05
C SER A 174 30.08 -14.81 -16.75
N THR A 175 30.85 -15.87 -16.54
CA THR A 175 31.68 -16.09 -15.33
C THR A 175 32.65 -14.93 -15.06
N LYS A 176 33.12 -14.26 -16.13
CA LYS A 176 34.01 -13.09 -16.04
C LYS A 176 33.31 -11.83 -15.50
N ALA A 177 32.04 -11.62 -15.86
CA ALA A 177 31.23 -10.54 -15.30
C ALA A 177 30.74 -10.87 -13.88
N LEU A 178 30.50 -12.16 -13.60
CA LEU A 178 30.13 -12.64 -12.27
C LEU A 178 31.30 -12.58 -11.28
N GLY A 179 32.55 -12.68 -11.74
CA GLY A 179 33.74 -12.50 -10.89
C GLY A 179 33.83 -11.13 -10.19
N GLN A 180 33.14 -10.10 -10.71
CA GLN A 180 33.06 -8.78 -10.06
C GLN A 180 31.90 -8.64 -9.05
N THR A 181 30.96 -9.59 -9.02
CA THR A 181 29.84 -9.60 -8.07
C THR A 181 29.72 -11.00 -7.49
N THR A 182 30.19 -11.21 -6.26
CA THR A 182 30.18 -12.54 -5.66
C THR A 182 28.75 -13.04 -5.47
N ILE A 183 28.55 -14.36 -5.55
CA ILE A 183 27.24 -14.99 -5.26
C ILE A 183 26.73 -14.55 -3.87
N GLY A 184 27.63 -14.37 -2.90
CA GLY A 184 27.31 -13.84 -1.58
C GLY A 184 26.75 -12.41 -1.61
N GLN A 185 27.33 -11.51 -2.40
CA GLN A 185 26.80 -10.15 -2.58
C GLN A 185 25.41 -10.16 -3.20
N LEU A 186 25.16 -11.06 -4.16
CA LEU A 186 23.84 -11.21 -4.79
C LEU A 186 22.79 -11.70 -3.78
N VAL A 187 23.12 -12.74 -3.00
CA VAL A 187 22.22 -13.28 -1.97
C VAL A 187 21.96 -12.24 -0.88
N ASN A 188 22.98 -11.47 -0.47
CA ASN A 188 22.82 -10.38 0.47
C ASN A 188 21.88 -9.30 -0.06
N LEU A 189 22.06 -8.87 -1.33
CA LEU A 189 21.19 -7.90 -1.99
C LEU A 189 19.72 -8.37 -2.01
N LEU A 190 19.49 -9.63 -2.42
CA LEU A 190 18.14 -10.20 -2.50
C LEU A 190 17.47 -10.36 -1.13
N SER A 191 18.25 -10.59 -0.08
CA SER A 191 17.74 -10.82 1.28
C SER A 191 17.52 -9.53 2.06
N ASN A 192 18.45 -8.57 1.94
CA ASN A 192 18.46 -7.35 2.75
C ASN A 192 17.91 -6.12 2.05
N ASP A 193 18.23 -5.91 0.77
CA ASP A 193 17.87 -4.68 0.07
C ASP A 193 16.46 -4.78 -0.51
N VAL A 194 16.16 -5.90 -1.19
CA VAL A 194 14.85 -6.05 -1.85
C VAL A 194 13.71 -6.21 -0.82
N SER A 195 14.00 -6.72 0.38
CA SER A 195 13.01 -6.78 1.46
C SER A 195 12.57 -5.40 1.96
N ARG A 196 13.38 -4.34 1.75
CA ARG A 196 13.00 -2.97 2.12
C ARG A 196 11.85 -2.44 1.28
N PHE A 197 11.62 -2.95 0.07
CA PHE A 197 10.47 -2.55 -0.73
C PHE A 197 9.13 -2.86 -0.07
N ASP A 198 9.04 -3.84 0.82
CA ASP A 198 7.80 -4.17 1.52
C ASP A 198 7.39 -3.04 2.49
N THR A 199 8.36 -2.41 3.15
CA THR A 199 8.11 -1.35 4.13
C THR A 199 8.19 0.05 3.52
N SER A 200 9.15 0.31 2.62
CA SER A 200 9.38 1.65 2.07
C SER A 200 8.17 2.19 1.29
N VAL A 201 7.45 1.32 0.56
CA VAL A 201 6.27 1.75 -0.22
C VAL A 201 5.13 2.27 0.65
N ILE A 202 5.08 1.91 1.93
CA ILE A 202 4.09 2.42 2.88
C ILE A 202 4.34 3.91 3.14
N PHE A 203 5.61 4.31 3.28
CA PHE A 203 5.98 5.64 3.70
C PHE A 203 6.02 6.68 2.58
N ILE A 204 6.21 6.26 1.31
CA ILE A 204 6.32 7.19 0.18
C ILE A 204 5.07 8.06 0.02
N HIS A 205 3.86 7.56 0.32
CA HIS A 205 2.66 8.37 0.26
C HIS A 205 2.65 9.53 1.27
N TYR A 206 3.27 9.34 2.44
CA TYR A 206 3.34 10.37 3.47
C TYR A 206 4.25 11.53 3.09
N LEU A 207 5.18 11.36 2.13
CA LEU A 207 6.06 12.43 1.65
C LEU A 207 5.29 13.58 1.01
N TRP A 208 4.16 13.30 0.36
CA TRP A 208 3.33 14.34 -0.27
C TRP A 208 2.05 14.62 0.51
N ILE A 209 1.51 13.63 1.23
CA ILE A 209 0.34 13.84 2.10
C ILE A 209 0.68 14.75 3.28
N GLY A 210 1.85 14.59 3.92
CA GLY A 210 2.25 15.39 5.07
C GLY A 210 2.26 16.90 4.78
N PRO A 211 2.99 17.37 3.75
CA PRO A 211 2.95 18.78 3.36
C PRO A 211 1.55 19.28 2.95
N ALA A 212 0.78 18.45 2.25
CA ALA A 212 -0.59 18.80 1.86
C ALA A 212 -1.52 18.94 3.07
N GLN A 213 -1.36 18.09 4.09
CA GLN A 213 -2.11 18.17 5.33
C GLN A 213 -1.77 19.45 6.10
N LEU A 214 -0.47 19.78 6.25
CA LEU A 214 -0.04 20.99 6.96
C LEU A 214 -0.53 22.28 6.31
N THR A 215 -0.55 22.34 4.98
CA THR A 215 -1.06 23.51 4.23
C THR A 215 -2.57 23.64 4.38
N TRP A 216 -3.30 22.52 4.34
CA TRP A 216 -4.74 22.50 4.55
C TRP A 216 -5.14 22.90 5.99
N GLU A 217 -4.45 22.38 7.00
CA GLU A 217 -4.71 22.69 8.41
C GLU A 217 -4.56 24.19 8.71
N LYS A 218 -3.54 24.84 8.14
CA LYS A 218 -3.38 26.30 8.25
C LYS A 218 -4.56 27.06 7.64
N CYS A 219 -4.99 26.68 6.45
CA CYS A 219 -6.13 27.28 5.78
C CYS A 219 -7.46 27.12 6.55
N PHE A 220 -7.55 26.15 7.46
CA PHE A 220 -8.72 25.94 8.31
C PHE A 220 -8.66 26.76 9.62
N GLN A 221 -7.49 27.21 10.03
CA GLN A 221 -7.29 28.00 11.25
C GLN A 221 -7.37 29.52 11.01
N ASP A 222 -7.06 29.97 9.79
CA ASP A 222 -7.23 31.36 9.33
C ASP A 222 -8.68 31.65 8.88
#